data_AF-A0A7X8Z0R3-F1
#
_entry.id   AF-A0A7X8Z0R3-F1
#
_cell.length_a   1.000
_cell.length_b   1.000
_cell.length_c   1.000
_cell.angle_alpha   90.00
_cell.angle_beta   90.00
_cell.angle_gamma   90.00
#
_symmetry.space_group_name_H-M   'P 1'
#
loop_
_entity.id
_entity.type
_entity.pdbx_description
1 polymer ?
#
loop_
_entity_poly.entity_id
_entity_poly.type
_entity_poly.pdbx_seq_one_letter_code
_entity_poly.pdbx_strand_id
1 'polypeptide(L)'
;MGVADLNGDGRYDFVIKTPDSNIDPFQRNWRPSENTYKLEAYLSDGTFLWRKDLGWNIETGIWYSSYIVHDFSGDGREAIIYGAAAVDGNGNGIWSANLGHPDNVWVGDIDPARPGLEVYLGIEGARVKGNRRHGISLWDARTGTFLWGLEHTSYHIHGWGLVSNIVAEHVGMECYSGEQQRPNRWLHNARGELIADEKTWHMRTLRPRAVYWDDRPERELLVEGRIFRHPDETIADHVEGNDVAWVDLFGDWREEIITSVPGELRIYATPIPAADRRVTLMQDPLYRNGVAHLSMGYGQPPLTSYYIGRPAPVAR
;
A
#
# COMPACT_ATOMS: atom_id res chain seq x y z
N MET A 1 1.88 -11.92 -8.24
CA MET A 1 1.10 -11.77 -9.49
C MET A 1 0.25 -10.53 -9.31
N GLY A 2 0.24 -9.66 -10.31
CA GLY A 2 -0.69 -8.54 -10.42
C GLY A 2 -1.68 -8.77 -11.54
N VAL A 3 -2.84 -8.13 -11.41
CA VAL A 3 -3.99 -8.29 -12.31
C VAL A 3 -4.47 -6.92 -12.78
N ALA A 4 -4.62 -6.74 -14.08
CA ALA A 4 -4.98 -5.47 -14.72
C ALA A 4 -5.43 -5.75 -16.16
N ASP A 5 -6.12 -4.82 -16.83
CA ASP A 5 -6.56 -4.92 -18.22
C ASP A 5 -5.51 -4.31 -19.17
N LEU A 6 -4.39 -5.02 -19.36
CA LEU A 6 -3.16 -4.48 -19.96
C LEU A 6 -3.32 -4.06 -21.43
N ASN A 7 -4.42 -4.44 -22.09
CA ASN A 7 -4.70 -4.14 -23.49
C ASN A 7 -6.02 -3.36 -23.71
N GLY A 8 -6.78 -3.06 -22.65
CA GLY A 8 -8.04 -2.33 -22.70
C GLY A 8 -9.22 -3.12 -23.27
N ASP A 9 -9.20 -4.46 -23.23
CA ASP A 9 -10.26 -5.32 -23.76
C ASP A 9 -11.35 -5.67 -22.72
N GLY A 10 -11.19 -5.19 -21.48
CA GLY A 10 -12.10 -5.42 -20.36
C GLY A 10 -11.86 -6.73 -19.62
N ARG A 11 -10.79 -7.48 -19.92
CA ARG A 11 -10.42 -8.73 -19.24
C ARG A 11 -9.14 -8.53 -18.44
N TYR A 12 -9.08 -9.17 -17.27
CA TYR A 12 -7.85 -9.15 -16.48
C TYR A 12 -6.77 -10.04 -17.08
N ASP A 13 -5.65 -9.40 -17.36
CA ASP A 13 -4.35 -9.93 -17.72
C ASP A 13 -3.45 -10.05 -16.48
N PHE A 14 -2.25 -10.61 -16.68
CA PHE A 14 -1.36 -10.97 -15.58
C PHE A 14 0.01 -10.31 -15.73
N VAL A 15 0.50 -9.73 -14.64
CA VAL A 15 1.90 -9.34 -14.48
C VAL A 15 2.54 -10.24 -13.43
N ILE A 16 3.63 -10.92 -13.77
CA ILE A 16 4.35 -11.81 -12.85
C ILE A 16 5.81 -11.37 -12.69
N LYS A 17 6.41 -11.76 -11.56
CA LYS A 17 7.84 -11.60 -11.30
C LYS A 17 8.59 -12.85 -11.71
N THR A 18 9.74 -12.68 -12.37
CA THR A 18 10.62 -13.78 -12.78
C THR A 18 12.09 -13.42 -12.56
N PRO A 19 13.00 -14.40 -12.41
CA PRO A 19 12.73 -15.83 -12.22
C PRO A 19 12.12 -16.14 -10.85
N ASP A 20 11.63 -17.37 -10.67
CA ASP A 20 11.30 -17.90 -9.33
C ASP A 20 12.59 -18.16 -8.54
N SER A 21 13.09 -17.09 -7.91
CA SER A 21 14.27 -17.08 -7.05
C SER A 21 13.95 -16.27 -5.82
N ASN A 22 14.51 -16.68 -4.67
CA ASN A 22 14.36 -15.96 -3.42
C ASN A 22 15.69 -15.83 -2.68
N ILE A 23 16.14 -14.58 -2.55
CA ILE A 23 17.32 -14.17 -1.78
C ILE A 23 16.86 -13.24 -0.68
N ASP A 24 17.16 -13.62 0.56
CA ASP A 24 16.92 -12.79 1.73
C ASP A 24 18.02 -11.70 1.83
N PRO A 25 17.66 -10.40 1.83
CA PRO A 25 18.61 -9.29 1.93
C PRO A 25 19.25 -9.16 3.31
N PHE A 26 18.80 -9.92 4.30
CA PHE A 26 19.42 -9.94 5.62
C PHE A 26 20.87 -10.41 5.51
N GLN A 27 21.80 -9.62 6.07
CA GLN A 27 23.25 -9.74 5.88
C GLN A 27 23.83 -11.14 6.10
N ARG A 28 23.19 -11.98 6.93
CA ARG A 28 23.63 -13.36 7.21
C ARG A 28 23.22 -14.36 6.13
N ASN A 29 22.15 -14.09 5.40
CA ASN A 29 21.55 -14.96 4.40
C ASN A 29 21.82 -14.48 2.97
N TRP A 30 22.29 -13.24 2.83
CA TRP A 30 22.52 -12.60 1.56
C TRP A 30 23.58 -13.32 0.73
N ARG A 31 23.28 -13.44 -0.56
CA ARG A 31 24.21 -13.85 -1.61
C ARG A 31 23.89 -13.04 -2.87
N PRO A 32 24.86 -12.84 -3.78
CA PRO A 32 24.58 -12.18 -5.06
C PRO A 32 23.47 -12.90 -5.82
N SER A 33 22.61 -12.13 -6.50
CA SER A 33 21.62 -12.71 -7.40
C SER A 33 22.31 -13.36 -8.59
N GLU A 34 21.87 -14.56 -8.97
CA GLU A 34 22.39 -15.28 -10.14
C GLU A 34 21.90 -14.67 -11.46
N ASN A 35 20.78 -13.95 -11.40
CA ASN A 35 20.17 -13.26 -12.53
C ASN A 35 19.46 -11.99 -12.02
N THR A 36 19.10 -11.07 -12.92
CA THR A 36 18.25 -9.90 -12.58
C THR A 36 16.80 -10.31 -12.39
N TYR A 37 16.00 -9.49 -11.69
CA TYR A 37 14.55 -9.64 -11.66
C TYR A 37 13.88 -8.99 -12.88
N LYS A 38 12.79 -9.60 -13.33
CA LYS A 38 11.96 -9.12 -14.42
C LYS A 38 10.51 -9.09 -14.02
N LEU A 39 9.80 -8.16 -14.65
CA LEU A 39 8.34 -8.20 -14.77
C LEU A 39 8.00 -8.73 -16.15
N GLU A 40 7.07 -9.66 -16.21
CA GLU A 40 6.54 -10.21 -17.46
C GLU A 40 5.03 -10.06 -17.47
N ALA A 41 4.51 -9.58 -18.60
CA ALA A 41 3.08 -9.43 -18.82
C ALA A 41 2.56 -10.49 -19.78
N TYR A 42 1.37 -10.99 -19.47
CA TYR A 42 0.67 -12.00 -20.24
C TYR A 42 -0.81 -11.64 -20.31
N LEU A 43 -1.42 -11.87 -21.47
CA LEU A 43 -2.87 -11.78 -21.61
C LEU A 43 -3.58 -12.83 -20.74
N SER A 44 -4.88 -12.65 -20.56
CA SER A 44 -5.76 -13.58 -19.83
C SER A 44 -5.73 -15.04 -20.33
N ASP A 45 -5.26 -15.28 -21.57
CA ASP A 45 -5.08 -16.60 -22.17
C ASP A 45 -3.63 -17.16 -22.07
N GLY A 46 -2.72 -16.41 -21.44
CA GLY A 46 -1.30 -16.76 -21.30
C GLY A 46 -0.41 -16.29 -22.45
N THR A 47 -0.93 -15.53 -23.42
CA THR A 47 -0.12 -14.94 -24.50
C THR A 47 0.86 -13.92 -23.92
N PHE A 48 2.15 -14.09 -24.18
CA PHE A 48 3.20 -13.15 -23.74
C PHE A 48 3.05 -11.79 -24.44
N LEU A 49 3.13 -10.71 -23.66
CA LEU A 49 3.12 -9.33 -24.16
C LEU A 49 4.52 -8.72 -24.16
N TRP A 50 5.12 -8.58 -22.98
CA TRP A 50 6.42 -7.93 -22.82
C TRP A 50 7.15 -8.43 -21.58
N ARG A 51 8.47 -8.12 -21.54
CA ARG A 51 9.35 -8.36 -20.40
C ARG A 51 10.13 -7.10 -20.10
N LYS A 52 10.13 -6.67 -18.84
CA LYS A 52 10.98 -5.59 -18.34
C LYS A 52 12.02 -6.14 -17.39
N ASP A 53 13.29 -6.00 -17.77
CA ASP A 53 14.41 -6.22 -16.86
C ASP A 53 14.54 -5.05 -15.88
N LEU A 54 14.49 -5.34 -14.59
CA LEU A 54 14.59 -4.37 -13.50
C LEU A 54 16.06 -4.07 -13.14
N GLY A 55 17.00 -4.76 -13.77
CA GLY A 55 18.43 -4.61 -13.54
C GLY A 55 18.88 -5.20 -12.21
N TRP A 56 20.10 -4.82 -11.82
CA TRP A 56 20.78 -5.35 -10.63
C TRP A 56 20.51 -4.56 -9.35
N ASN A 57 19.73 -3.49 -9.43
CA ASN A 57 19.40 -2.64 -8.29
C ASN A 57 18.38 -3.28 -7.34
N ILE A 58 17.84 -4.43 -7.73
CA ILE A 58 16.83 -5.19 -7.02
C ILE A 58 17.33 -6.63 -6.94
N GLU A 59 17.52 -7.12 -5.72
CA GLU A 59 17.83 -8.51 -5.49
C GLU A 59 16.65 -9.43 -5.83
N THR A 60 16.96 -10.66 -6.23
CA THR A 60 15.96 -11.68 -6.55
C THR A 60 15.27 -12.23 -5.30
N GLY A 61 14.45 -11.45 -4.61
CA GLY A 61 13.58 -11.94 -3.54
C GLY A 61 12.12 -11.48 -3.59
N ILE A 62 11.21 -12.44 -3.39
CA ILE A 62 9.78 -12.26 -3.66
C ILE A 62 9.07 -11.43 -2.58
N TRP A 63 9.68 -11.30 -1.38
CA TRP A 63 8.99 -10.85 -0.17
C TRP A 63 9.27 -9.40 0.27
N TYR A 64 10.19 -8.67 -0.35
CA TYR A 64 10.48 -7.27 0.06
C TYR A 64 10.16 -6.25 -1.03
N SER A 65 10.13 -6.64 -2.30
CA SER A 65 9.94 -5.67 -3.39
C SER A 65 8.55 -5.76 -4.00
N SER A 66 7.49 -5.32 -3.31
CA SER A 66 6.13 -5.32 -3.86
C SER A 66 5.99 -4.41 -5.10
N TYR A 67 4.96 -4.66 -5.90
CA TYR A 67 4.58 -3.83 -7.04
C TYR A 67 3.08 -3.69 -7.07
N ILE A 68 2.57 -2.65 -7.73
CA ILE A 68 1.13 -2.38 -7.91
C ILE A 68 0.92 -2.12 -9.39
N VAL A 69 -0.12 -2.73 -9.97
CA VAL A 69 -0.49 -2.54 -11.38
C VAL A 69 -1.83 -1.84 -11.43
N HIS A 70 -1.89 -0.68 -12.08
CA HIS A 70 -3.12 0.11 -12.21
C HIS A 70 -2.98 1.17 -13.31
N ASP A 71 -4.10 1.69 -13.79
CA ASP A 71 -4.13 2.84 -14.69
C ASP A 71 -3.98 4.14 -13.89
N PHE A 72 -2.74 4.63 -13.79
CA PHE A 72 -2.44 5.88 -13.10
C PHE A 72 -2.72 7.12 -13.97
N SER A 73 -2.93 6.96 -15.28
CA SER A 73 -3.17 8.06 -16.21
C SER A 73 -4.64 8.34 -16.49
N GLY A 74 -5.52 7.37 -16.23
CA GLY A 74 -6.92 7.37 -16.62
C GLY A 74 -7.13 7.22 -18.14
N ASP A 75 -6.14 6.72 -18.87
CA ASP A 75 -6.18 6.57 -20.33
C ASP A 75 -6.48 5.13 -20.79
N GLY A 76 -6.86 4.27 -19.85
CA GLY A 76 -7.15 2.85 -20.07
C GLY A 76 -5.89 2.02 -20.32
N ARG A 77 -4.71 2.52 -19.94
CA ARG A 77 -3.43 1.80 -20.04
C ARG A 77 -2.79 1.75 -18.68
N GLU A 78 -2.51 0.54 -18.20
CA GLU A 78 -1.91 0.40 -16.89
C GLU A 78 -0.40 0.65 -16.91
N ALA A 79 0.05 1.13 -15.77
CA ALA A 79 1.44 1.25 -15.41
C ALA A 79 1.68 0.47 -14.11
N ILE A 80 2.95 0.26 -13.82
CA ILE A 80 3.39 -0.53 -12.68
C ILE A 80 4.25 0.35 -11.81
N ILE A 81 3.81 0.53 -10.56
CA ILE A 81 4.65 1.08 -9.51
C ILE A 81 5.41 -0.09 -8.89
N TYR A 82 6.72 0.02 -8.85
CA TYR A 82 7.61 -0.96 -8.26
C TYR A 82 8.55 -0.25 -7.28
N GLY A 83 8.31 -0.41 -5.98
CA GLY A 83 9.04 0.33 -4.97
C GLY A 83 8.89 1.85 -5.16
N ALA A 84 10.02 2.53 -5.36
CA ALA A 84 10.12 3.97 -5.54
C ALA A 84 10.28 4.39 -7.02
N ALA A 85 9.73 3.62 -7.96
CA ALA A 85 9.77 3.90 -9.40
C ALA A 85 8.50 3.39 -10.11
N ALA A 86 8.27 3.87 -11.33
CA ALA A 86 7.19 3.39 -12.18
C ALA A 86 7.63 3.07 -13.60
N VAL A 87 6.98 2.09 -14.21
CA VAL A 87 7.12 1.70 -15.63
C VAL A 87 5.76 1.66 -16.32
N ASP A 88 5.71 1.94 -17.62
CA ASP A 88 4.48 1.87 -18.42
C ASP A 88 4.12 0.42 -18.78
N GLY A 89 2.92 0.23 -19.34
CA GLY A 89 2.44 -1.05 -19.87
C GLY A 89 3.21 -1.60 -21.08
N ASN A 90 4.32 -0.98 -21.49
CA ASN A 90 5.27 -1.54 -22.47
C ASN A 90 6.65 -1.82 -21.81
N GLY A 91 6.78 -1.59 -20.51
CA GLY A 91 8.03 -1.73 -19.76
C GLY A 91 8.98 -0.54 -19.86
N ASN A 92 8.61 0.61 -20.43
CA ASN A 92 9.45 1.81 -20.40
C ASN A 92 9.40 2.47 -19.03
N GLY A 93 10.51 3.05 -18.58
CA GLY A 93 10.52 3.80 -17.31
C GLY A 93 9.71 5.10 -17.45
N ILE A 94 8.84 5.37 -16.48
CA ILE A 94 8.10 6.64 -16.38
C ILE A 94 8.85 7.59 -15.46
N TRP A 95 9.12 7.15 -14.21
CA TRP A 95 9.82 7.94 -13.21
C TRP A 95 10.55 7.06 -12.19
N SER A 96 11.52 7.64 -11.49
CA SER A 96 12.19 7.05 -10.34
C SER A 96 12.45 8.15 -9.31
N ALA A 97 12.03 7.93 -8.07
CA ALA A 97 12.29 8.87 -6.97
C ALA A 97 13.76 8.83 -6.52
N ASN A 98 14.54 7.81 -6.95
CA ASN A 98 15.94 7.62 -6.60
C ASN A 98 16.22 7.63 -5.08
N LEU A 99 15.27 7.12 -4.28
CA LEU A 99 15.35 7.11 -2.81
C LEU A 99 15.89 5.79 -2.23
N GLY A 100 15.94 4.73 -3.04
CA GLY A 100 16.29 3.38 -2.61
C GLY A 100 15.07 2.53 -2.28
N HIS A 101 15.27 1.53 -1.41
CA HIS A 101 14.27 0.53 -1.06
C HIS A 101 13.19 1.09 -0.09
N PRO A 102 11.90 1.05 -0.47
CA PRO A 102 10.81 1.27 0.46
C PRO A 102 10.39 -0.02 1.18
N ASP A 103 10.19 0.09 2.49
CA ASP A 103 9.59 -0.95 3.33
C ASP A 103 8.04 -0.88 3.29
N ASN A 104 7.50 0.29 2.92
CA ASN A 104 6.09 0.45 2.61
C ASN A 104 5.87 1.35 1.39
N VAL A 105 4.95 0.90 0.52
CA VAL A 105 4.51 1.60 -0.69
C VAL A 105 3.00 1.57 -0.69
N TRP A 106 2.36 2.73 -0.62
CA TRP A 106 0.90 2.82 -0.65
C TRP A 106 0.48 3.62 -1.87
N VAL A 107 -0.53 3.16 -2.58
CA VAL A 107 -1.06 3.84 -3.76
C VAL A 107 -2.56 3.96 -3.63
N GLY A 108 -3.07 5.16 -3.83
CA GLY A 108 -4.51 5.47 -3.72
C GLY A 108 -4.78 6.95 -3.92
N ASP A 109 -6.06 7.30 -3.83
CA ASP A 109 -6.53 8.69 -3.82
C ASP A 109 -6.34 9.28 -2.40
N ILE A 110 -5.08 9.62 -2.08
CA ILE A 110 -4.65 10.01 -0.73
C ILE A 110 -5.04 11.46 -0.47
N ASP A 111 -4.81 12.35 -1.44
CA ASP A 111 -5.27 13.74 -1.41
C ASP A 111 -6.40 13.95 -2.45
N PRO A 112 -7.68 13.76 -2.08
CA PRO A 112 -8.81 13.87 -3.00
C PRO A 112 -9.05 15.30 -3.51
N ALA A 113 -8.32 16.30 -3.01
CA ALA A 113 -8.32 17.64 -3.58
C ALA A 113 -7.39 17.76 -4.80
N ARG A 114 -6.62 16.71 -5.12
CA ARG A 114 -5.72 16.64 -6.27
C ARG A 114 -6.26 15.61 -7.25
N PRO A 115 -6.36 15.94 -8.56
CA PRO A 115 -6.71 14.94 -9.56
C PRO A 115 -5.60 13.90 -9.71
N GLY A 116 -5.97 12.63 -9.66
CA GLY A 116 -5.06 11.50 -9.84
C GLY A 116 -4.89 10.69 -8.56
N LEU A 117 -3.91 9.80 -8.57
CA LEU A 117 -3.54 9.00 -7.40
C LEU A 117 -2.16 9.44 -6.91
N GLU A 118 -1.89 9.18 -5.64
CA GLU A 118 -0.59 9.40 -5.02
C GLU A 118 0.09 8.09 -4.64
N VAL A 119 1.41 8.17 -4.46
CA VAL A 119 2.27 7.12 -3.92
C VAL A 119 2.90 7.63 -2.64
N TYR A 120 2.58 6.99 -1.52
CA TYR A 120 3.30 7.20 -0.28
C TYR A 120 4.40 6.16 -0.13
N LEU A 121 5.59 6.63 0.21
CA LEU A 121 6.79 5.81 0.34
C LEU A 121 7.37 5.95 1.75
N GLY A 122 7.66 4.83 2.40
CA GLY A 122 8.47 4.74 3.61
C GLY A 122 9.78 4.00 3.31
N ILE A 123 10.90 4.71 3.38
CA ILE A 123 12.22 4.26 2.96
C ILE A 123 13.02 3.71 4.15
N GLU A 124 13.55 2.48 4.04
CA GLU A 124 14.45 1.84 5.03
C GLU A 124 15.74 2.67 5.31
N GLY A 125 15.90 3.79 4.60
CA GLY A 125 16.63 4.95 5.07
C GLY A 125 18.14 4.93 4.80
N ALA A 126 18.88 5.75 5.56
CA ALA A 126 20.20 6.35 5.26
C ALA A 126 21.38 5.40 4.94
N ARG A 127 21.15 4.08 4.85
CA ARG A 127 22.12 3.11 4.29
C ARG A 127 22.38 3.33 2.81
N VAL A 128 21.47 3.97 2.10
CA VAL A 128 21.79 4.59 0.81
C VAL A 128 22.64 5.83 1.08
N LYS A 129 23.96 5.73 0.89
CA LYS A 129 24.89 6.86 1.03
C LYS A 129 24.33 8.10 0.32
N GLY A 130 23.94 9.12 1.07
CA GLY A 130 23.59 10.44 0.54
C GLY A 130 22.13 10.87 0.69
N ASN A 131 21.19 9.96 0.98
CA ASN A 131 19.80 10.37 1.21
C ASN A 131 19.63 10.92 2.64
N ARG A 132 19.27 12.20 2.76
CA ARG A 132 19.13 12.92 4.03
C ARG A 132 17.73 13.47 4.27
N ARG A 133 16.81 13.28 3.32
CA ARG A 133 15.42 13.78 3.34
C ARG A 133 14.50 12.72 2.75
N HIS A 134 13.19 12.94 2.84
CA HIS A 134 12.16 12.12 2.17
C HIS A 134 12.21 10.65 2.59
N GLY A 135 12.65 10.38 3.83
CA GLY A 135 12.57 9.06 4.42
C GLY A 135 11.14 8.53 4.45
N ILE A 136 10.18 9.43 4.64
CA ILE A 136 8.80 9.25 4.16
C ILE A 136 8.46 10.37 3.19
N SER A 137 7.63 10.08 2.20
CA SER A 137 7.26 11.07 1.18
C SER A 137 6.02 10.68 0.39
N LEU A 138 5.35 11.67 -0.17
CA LEU A 138 4.20 11.53 -1.05
C LEU A 138 4.54 12.07 -2.45
N TRP A 139 4.11 11.35 -3.47
CA TRP A 139 4.43 11.60 -4.87
C TRP A 139 3.17 11.45 -5.72
N ASP A 140 3.10 12.19 -6.82
CA ASP A 140 2.11 11.94 -7.87
C ASP A 140 2.39 10.59 -8.55
N ALA A 141 1.42 9.67 -8.56
CA ALA A 141 1.62 8.29 -9.04
C ALA A 141 1.91 8.20 -10.53
N ARG A 142 1.33 9.10 -11.31
CA ARG A 142 1.50 9.12 -12.76
C ARG A 142 2.86 9.68 -13.16
N THR A 143 3.25 10.80 -12.57
CA THR A 143 4.37 11.61 -13.05
C THR A 143 5.63 11.47 -12.20
N GLY A 144 5.51 10.98 -10.97
CA GLY A 144 6.61 10.98 -10.01
C GLY A 144 6.97 12.39 -9.53
N THR A 145 6.02 13.34 -9.62
CA THR A 145 6.21 14.68 -9.06
C THR A 145 6.18 14.60 -7.54
N PHE A 146 7.23 15.11 -6.89
CA PHE A 146 7.29 15.22 -5.43
C PHE A 146 6.20 16.16 -4.90
N LEU A 147 5.49 15.75 -3.86
CA LEU A 147 4.45 16.57 -3.22
C LEU A 147 4.91 17.08 -1.86
N TRP A 148 5.30 16.17 -0.98
CA TRP A 148 5.86 16.48 0.34
C TRP A 148 6.64 15.29 0.89
N GLY A 149 7.45 15.53 1.94
CA GLY A 149 8.17 14.49 2.64
C GLY A 149 8.90 15.02 3.86
N LEU A 150 9.57 14.15 4.60
CA LEU A 150 10.38 14.61 5.73
C LEU A 150 11.55 15.44 5.26
N GLU A 151 11.65 16.66 5.79
CA GLU A 151 12.74 17.59 5.52
C GLU A 151 13.99 17.33 6.38
N HIS A 152 14.01 16.22 7.10
CA HIS A 152 15.12 15.78 7.94
C HIS A 152 15.42 14.30 7.71
N THR A 153 16.58 13.87 8.21
CA THR A 153 17.05 12.50 8.01
C THR A 153 16.30 11.55 8.92
N SER A 154 15.69 10.51 8.33
CA SER A 154 15.34 9.28 9.04
C SER A 154 16.42 8.22 8.80
N TYR A 155 16.49 7.24 9.69
CA TYR A 155 17.48 6.16 9.70
C TYR A 155 16.96 4.91 8.99
N HIS A 156 15.82 4.39 9.44
CA HIS A 156 15.20 3.19 8.89
C HIS A 156 13.70 3.20 9.17
N ILE A 157 12.93 3.71 8.20
CA ILE A 157 11.48 3.55 8.21
C ILE A 157 11.18 2.10 7.96
N HIS A 158 10.54 1.44 8.92
CA HIS A 158 10.41 0.00 8.91
C HIS A 158 8.95 -0.44 9.02
N GLY A 159 8.68 -1.63 8.50
CA GLY A 159 7.36 -2.21 8.51
C GLY A 159 6.42 -1.48 7.55
N TRP A 160 5.15 -1.77 7.72
CA TRP A 160 4.15 -1.49 6.69
C TRP A 160 3.65 -0.05 6.68
N GLY A 161 3.98 0.72 7.72
CA GLY A 161 3.37 2.03 7.94
C GLY A 161 1.85 1.88 7.94
N LEU A 162 1.15 2.96 7.57
CA LEU A 162 -0.26 2.94 7.22
C LEU A 162 -0.58 4.15 6.35
N VAL A 163 -1.40 3.94 5.32
CA VAL A 163 -2.13 5.03 4.68
C VAL A 163 -3.60 4.71 4.72
N SER A 164 -4.40 5.56 5.38
CA SER A 164 -5.84 5.36 5.46
C SER A 164 -6.55 6.60 6.00
N ASN A 165 -7.82 6.78 5.63
CA ASN A 165 -8.69 7.82 6.21
C ASN A 165 -9.10 7.39 7.63
N ILE A 166 -8.42 7.88 8.66
CA ILE A 166 -8.65 7.48 10.06
C ILE A 166 -8.98 8.67 10.96
N VAL A 167 -8.68 9.90 10.54
CA VAL A 167 -8.95 11.13 11.32
C VAL A 167 -10.07 11.93 10.65
N ALA A 168 -11.28 11.86 11.21
CA ALA A 168 -12.50 12.46 10.63
C ALA A 168 -12.45 13.99 10.44
N GLU A 169 -11.55 14.68 11.14
CA GLU A 169 -11.33 16.12 11.04
C GLU A 169 -10.55 16.54 9.78
N HIS A 170 -9.87 15.60 9.12
CA HIS A 170 -9.07 15.87 7.92
C HIS A 170 -9.71 15.24 6.68
N VAL A 171 -9.62 15.95 5.56
CA VAL A 171 -10.01 15.41 4.26
C VAL A 171 -8.78 14.72 3.65
N GLY A 172 -9.01 13.54 3.09
CA GLY A 172 -7.96 12.68 2.54
C GLY A 172 -7.61 11.53 3.48
N MET A 173 -6.50 10.86 3.17
CA MET A 173 -5.98 9.75 3.96
C MET A 173 -4.74 10.18 4.74
N GLU A 174 -4.68 9.82 6.01
CA GLU A 174 -3.48 10.04 6.82
C GLU A 174 -2.37 9.06 6.46
N CYS A 175 -1.13 9.52 6.57
CA CYS A 175 0.08 8.79 6.27
C CYS A 175 0.92 8.59 7.55
N TYR A 176 0.98 7.36 8.03
CA TYR A 176 1.73 6.94 9.22
C TYR A 176 2.96 6.12 8.86
N SER A 177 4.07 6.41 9.53
CA SER A 177 5.29 5.59 9.49
C SER A 177 6.19 5.89 10.68
N GLY A 178 7.19 5.03 10.86
CA GLY A 178 8.10 5.15 11.99
C GLY A 178 9.37 4.35 11.84
N GLU A 179 10.31 4.62 12.75
CA GLU A 179 11.63 4.01 12.71
C GLU A 179 11.73 2.73 13.57
N GLN A 180 12.44 1.71 13.09
CA GLN A 180 12.64 0.48 13.87
C GLN A 180 13.55 0.69 15.08
N GLN A 181 14.69 1.37 14.90
CA GLN A 181 15.72 1.51 15.93
C GLN A 181 15.64 2.84 16.69
N ARG A 182 14.64 3.67 16.38
CA ARG A 182 14.41 4.98 17.01
C ARG A 182 12.93 5.09 17.40
N PRO A 183 12.60 5.89 18.43
CA PRO A 183 11.21 6.05 18.87
C PRO A 183 10.38 6.90 17.90
N ASN A 184 11.01 7.60 16.94
CA ASN A 184 10.34 8.59 16.10
C ASN A 184 9.20 7.96 15.28
N ARG A 185 8.03 8.56 15.38
CA ARG A 185 6.82 8.21 14.62
C ARG A 185 6.23 9.49 14.06
N TRP A 186 5.57 9.37 12.92
CA TRP A 186 4.87 10.50 12.33
C TRP A 186 3.55 10.06 11.71
N LEU A 187 2.50 10.79 12.03
CA LEU A 187 1.20 10.76 11.36
C LEU A 187 1.02 12.11 10.67
N HIS A 188 0.99 12.11 9.34
CA HIS A 188 0.71 13.30 8.55
C HIS A 188 -0.68 13.21 7.92
N ASN A 189 -1.33 14.34 7.68
CA ASN A 189 -2.47 14.37 6.76
C ASN A 189 -2.00 14.24 5.31
N ALA A 190 -2.96 14.13 4.39
CA ALA A 190 -2.69 14.01 2.95
C ALA A 190 -1.84 15.17 2.37
N ARG A 191 -1.85 16.34 3.02
CA ARG A 191 -1.12 17.55 2.61
C ARG A 191 0.29 17.65 3.22
N GLY A 192 0.70 16.66 4.01
CA GLY A 192 2.03 16.63 4.64
C GLY A 192 2.13 17.44 5.92
N GLU A 193 1.01 17.87 6.50
CA GLU A 193 1.01 18.51 7.82
C GLU A 193 1.07 17.43 8.90
N LEU A 194 1.99 17.59 9.86
CA LEU A 194 2.14 16.66 10.97
C LEU A 194 0.94 16.79 11.93
N ILE A 195 0.13 15.74 12.04
CA ILE A 195 -1.00 15.67 12.96
C ILE A 195 -0.54 15.15 14.33
N ALA A 196 0.28 14.10 14.34
CA ALA A 196 0.76 13.48 15.56
C ALA A 196 2.16 12.88 15.42
N ASP A 197 2.85 12.78 16.56
CA ASP A 197 4.17 12.15 16.69
C ASP A 197 4.15 11.09 17.80
N GLU A 198 5.31 10.52 18.11
CA GLU A 198 5.43 9.50 19.18
C GLU A 198 5.03 9.99 20.58
N LYS A 199 4.93 11.30 20.79
CA LYS A 199 4.59 11.92 22.08
C LYS A 199 3.09 12.18 22.21
N THR A 200 2.42 12.48 21.10
CA THR A 200 0.99 12.84 21.09
C THR A 200 0.08 11.68 20.74
N TRP A 201 0.57 10.69 19.98
CA TRP A 201 -0.19 9.49 19.63
C TRP A 201 0.67 8.22 19.76
N HIS A 202 0.44 7.48 20.85
CA HIS A 202 1.27 6.35 21.23
C HIS A 202 0.87 5.05 20.50
N MET A 203 1.13 5.00 19.19
CA MET A 203 0.99 3.79 18.39
C MET A 203 2.20 2.85 18.63
N ARG A 204 1.94 1.70 19.28
CA ARG A 204 2.99 0.76 19.74
C ARG A 204 3.57 -0.12 18.64
N THR A 205 2.98 -0.10 17.44
CA THR A 205 3.37 -0.94 16.31
C THR A 205 3.73 -0.09 15.10
N LEU A 206 4.68 -0.56 14.28
CA LEU A 206 5.00 0.00 12.96
C LEU A 206 4.11 -0.57 11.84
N ARG A 207 3.17 -1.42 12.23
CA ARG A 207 2.37 -2.27 11.34
C ARG A 207 0.88 -2.22 11.70
N PRO A 208 0.29 -1.05 12.03
CA PRO A 208 -1.15 -1.00 12.26
C PRO A 208 -1.88 -1.34 10.96
N ARG A 209 -3.06 -1.94 11.07
CA ARG A 209 -3.93 -2.18 9.93
C ARG A 209 -5.15 -1.30 10.00
N ALA A 210 -5.81 -1.14 8.86
CA ALA A 210 -7.05 -0.40 8.76
C ALA A 210 -8.09 -1.24 8.02
N VAL A 211 -9.33 -1.19 8.49
CA VAL A 211 -10.48 -1.89 7.92
C VAL A 211 -11.71 -1.00 7.94
N TYR A 212 -12.54 -1.07 6.91
CA TYR A 212 -13.92 -0.58 7.00
C TYR A 212 -14.74 -1.57 7.83
N TRP A 213 -15.04 -1.24 9.09
CA TRP A 213 -15.73 -2.16 9.99
C TRP A 213 -17.11 -1.65 10.43
N ASP A 214 -17.24 -0.36 10.71
CA ASP A 214 -18.51 0.25 11.11
C ASP A 214 -19.28 0.87 9.92
N ASP A 215 -20.17 1.83 10.16
CA ASP A 215 -20.99 2.49 9.13
C ASP A 215 -20.42 3.83 8.62
N ARG A 216 -19.22 4.20 9.08
CA ARG A 216 -18.56 5.47 8.76
C ARG A 216 -17.62 5.32 7.55
N PRO A 217 -17.29 6.44 6.89
CA PRO A 217 -16.34 6.40 5.79
C PRO A 217 -14.88 6.42 6.25
N GLU A 218 -14.59 6.74 7.52
CA GLU A 218 -13.27 6.52 8.11
C GLU A 218 -13.05 5.01 8.36
N ARG A 219 -11.81 4.52 8.23
CA ARG A 219 -11.47 3.14 8.59
C ARG A 219 -11.14 3.04 10.08
N GLU A 220 -11.52 1.93 10.69
CA GLU A 220 -11.05 1.54 12.01
C GLU A 220 -9.64 0.97 11.94
N LEU A 221 -8.87 1.16 13.00
CA LEU A 221 -7.55 0.58 13.18
C LEU A 221 -7.65 -0.80 13.82
N LEU A 222 -6.92 -1.78 13.27
CA LEU A 222 -6.72 -3.11 13.87
C LEU A 222 -5.30 -3.24 14.41
N VAL A 223 -5.17 -3.40 15.73
CA VAL A 223 -3.89 -3.59 16.44
C VAL A 223 -4.10 -4.59 17.57
N GLU A 224 -3.24 -5.62 17.66
CA GLU A 224 -3.25 -6.61 18.76
C GLU A 224 -4.63 -7.24 19.00
N GLY A 225 -5.37 -7.54 17.92
CA GLY A 225 -6.69 -8.15 17.98
C GLY A 225 -7.83 -7.20 18.35
N ARG A 226 -7.55 -5.90 18.50
CA ARG A 226 -8.52 -4.85 18.80
C ARG A 226 -8.79 -3.98 17.58
N ILE A 227 -10.07 -3.76 17.28
CA ILE A 227 -10.56 -2.84 16.25
C ILE A 227 -11.04 -1.57 16.96
N PHE A 228 -10.43 -0.43 16.65
CA PHE A 228 -10.74 0.83 17.31
C PHE A 228 -10.72 2.01 16.34
N ARG A 229 -11.60 2.97 16.59
CA ARG A 229 -11.61 4.25 15.90
C ARG A 229 -10.56 5.16 16.51
N HIS A 230 -9.81 5.86 15.67
CA HIS A 230 -8.85 6.85 16.13
C HIS A 230 -9.56 7.93 17.00
N PRO A 231 -8.96 8.39 18.11
CA PRO A 231 -7.62 7.99 18.58
C PRO A 231 -7.58 6.67 19.36
N ASP A 232 -8.66 6.26 20.04
CA ASP A 232 -8.64 5.08 20.93
C ASP A 232 -10.02 4.50 21.31
N GLU A 233 -11.08 4.76 20.52
CA GLU A 233 -12.43 4.25 20.81
C GLU A 233 -12.58 2.81 20.31
N THR A 234 -12.69 1.84 21.21
CA THR A 234 -12.81 0.43 20.83
C THR A 234 -14.20 0.12 20.25
N ILE A 235 -14.23 -0.45 19.04
CA ILE A 235 -15.44 -0.81 18.29
C ILE A 235 -15.71 -2.32 18.39
N ALA A 236 -14.64 -3.11 18.25
CA ALA A 236 -14.67 -4.56 18.42
C ALA A 236 -13.31 -5.06 18.91
N ASP A 237 -13.28 -6.26 19.44
CA ASP A 237 -12.07 -6.88 19.98
C ASP A 237 -12.10 -8.40 19.73
N HIS A 238 -11.11 -9.11 20.26
CA HIS A 238 -10.98 -10.57 20.13
C HIS A 238 -10.80 -11.08 18.68
N VAL A 239 -10.15 -10.31 17.81
CA VAL A 239 -9.60 -10.84 16.55
C VAL A 239 -8.35 -11.65 16.88
N GLU A 240 -8.47 -12.97 16.86
CA GLU A 240 -7.39 -13.90 17.21
C GLU A 240 -6.66 -14.42 15.97
N GLY A 241 -5.35 -14.64 16.11
CA GLY A 241 -4.52 -15.32 15.11
C GLY A 241 -3.53 -14.38 14.41
N ASN A 242 -2.84 -14.94 13.42
CA ASN A 242 -1.98 -14.15 12.54
C ASN A 242 -2.79 -13.69 11.34
N ASP A 243 -2.65 -12.42 10.99
CA ASP A 243 -3.35 -11.84 9.86
C ASP A 243 -3.00 -12.56 8.54
N VAL A 244 -4.03 -12.82 7.73
CA VAL A 244 -3.92 -13.38 6.38
C VAL A 244 -4.41 -12.37 5.34
N ALA A 245 -5.57 -11.75 5.57
CA ALA A 245 -6.13 -10.75 4.65
C ALA A 245 -7.12 -9.78 5.32
N TRP A 246 -7.29 -8.61 4.69
CA TRP A 246 -8.34 -7.63 4.95
C TRP A 246 -9.03 -7.37 3.62
N VAL A 247 -10.30 -7.76 3.51
CA VAL A 247 -10.95 -7.88 2.20
C VAL A 247 -12.46 -7.84 2.35
N ASP A 248 -13.15 -7.02 1.55
CA ASP A 248 -14.57 -7.23 1.23
C ASP A 248 -14.70 -8.55 0.46
N LEU A 249 -15.03 -9.63 1.17
CA LEU A 249 -15.08 -10.98 0.62
C LEU A 249 -16.53 -11.38 0.31
N PHE A 250 -17.46 -10.97 1.17
CA PHE A 250 -18.88 -11.23 1.01
C PHE A 250 -19.73 -10.20 1.76
N GLY A 251 -21.04 -10.19 1.47
CA GLY A 251 -21.97 -9.31 2.18
C GLY A 251 -22.06 -7.95 1.52
N ASP A 252 -21.81 -6.88 2.28
CA ASP A 252 -21.77 -5.52 1.76
C ASP A 252 -20.32 -5.04 1.55
N TRP A 253 -20.09 -3.72 1.55
CA TRP A 253 -18.82 -3.13 1.15
C TRP A 253 -17.73 -3.15 2.23
N ARG A 254 -18.08 -3.59 3.45
CA ARG A 254 -17.17 -3.58 4.59
C ARG A 254 -16.26 -4.79 4.55
N GLU A 255 -15.12 -4.66 5.21
CA GLU A 255 -14.01 -5.59 5.03
C GLU A 255 -14.05 -6.70 6.09
N GLU A 256 -14.06 -7.95 5.64
CA GLU A 256 -13.75 -9.08 6.49
C GLU A 256 -12.26 -9.11 6.85
N ILE A 257 -11.96 -9.65 8.04
CA ILE A 257 -10.61 -9.96 8.48
C ILE A 257 -10.42 -11.46 8.45
N ILE A 258 -9.44 -11.94 7.69
CA ILE A 258 -9.05 -13.35 7.65
C ILE A 258 -7.79 -13.52 8.48
N THR A 259 -7.81 -14.47 9.40
CA THR A 259 -6.66 -14.83 10.24
C THR A 259 -6.41 -16.34 10.22
N SER A 260 -5.20 -16.72 10.59
CA SER A 260 -4.79 -18.11 10.78
C SER A 260 -4.50 -18.38 12.26
N VAL A 261 -5.12 -19.44 12.77
CA VAL A 261 -4.85 -20.03 14.09
C VAL A 261 -4.50 -21.52 13.89
N PRO A 262 -3.93 -22.23 14.88
CA PRO A 262 -3.61 -23.64 14.72
C PRO A 262 -4.82 -24.49 14.32
N GLY A 263 -4.81 -25.02 13.08
CA GLY A 263 -5.80 -25.97 12.57
C GLY A 263 -7.00 -25.36 11.83
N GLU A 264 -7.17 -24.04 11.80
CA GLU A 264 -8.30 -23.40 11.10
C GLU A 264 -7.95 -21.98 10.61
N LEU A 265 -8.70 -21.52 9.60
CA LEU A 265 -8.79 -20.10 9.25
C LEU A 265 -10.04 -19.53 9.88
N ARG A 266 -9.95 -18.29 10.39
CA ARG A 266 -11.10 -17.55 10.91
C ARG A 266 -11.36 -16.34 10.05
N ILE A 267 -12.63 -16.15 9.70
CA ILE A 267 -13.12 -14.98 8.97
C ILE A 267 -14.03 -14.22 9.92
N TYR A 268 -13.65 -12.99 10.25
CA TYR A 268 -14.43 -12.07 11.07
C TYR A 268 -15.15 -11.10 10.14
N ALA A 269 -16.46 -10.97 10.31
CA ALA A 269 -17.30 -10.03 9.58
C ALA A 269 -18.02 -9.12 10.59
N THR A 270 -18.30 -7.88 10.19
CA THR A 270 -18.96 -6.91 11.07
C THR A 270 -20.43 -7.28 11.29
N PRO A 271 -20.93 -7.30 12.54
CA PRO A 271 -22.36 -7.44 12.83
C PRO A 271 -23.09 -6.10 12.82
N ILE A 272 -22.37 -4.98 12.63
CA ILE A 272 -22.95 -3.64 12.64
C ILE A 272 -23.78 -3.47 11.36
N PRO A 273 -25.00 -2.92 11.39
CA PRO A 273 -25.72 -2.59 10.16
C PRO A 273 -25.06 -1.42 9.41
N ALA A 274 -24.88 -1.54 8.10
CA ALA A 274 -24.44 -0.42 7.27
C ALA A 274 -25.54 0.65 7.14
N ALA A 275 -25.14 1.92 7.13
CA ALA A 275 -26.05 3.05 6.89
C ALA A 275 -26.31 3.29 5.39
N ASP A 276 -25.40 2.84 4.52
CA ASP A 276 -25.43 3.06 3.08
C ASP A 276 -25.11 1.78 2.28
N ARG A 277 -25.39 1.85 0.98
CA ARG A 277 -25.05 0.78 0.02
C ARG A 277 -23.93 1.28 -0.88
N ARG A 278 -22.92 0.44 -1.08
CA ARG A 278 -21.85 0.68 -2.04
C ARG A 278 -21.65 -0.57 -2.88
N VAL A 279 -21.05 -0.39 -4.05
CA VAL A 279 -20.55 -1.51 -4.84
C VAL A 279 -19.48 -2.20 -4.02
N THR A 280 -19.42 -3.54 -4.10
CA THR A 280 -18.33 -4.30 -3.46
C THR A 280 -16.98 -3.75 -3.89
N LEU A 281 -16.07 -3.57 -2.93
CA LEU A 281 -14.73 -3.06 -3.16
C LEU A 281 -13.92 -3.99 -4.08
N MET A 282 -14.30 -5.26 -4.18
CA MET A 282 -13.67 -6.19 -5.13
C MET A 282 -13.99 -5.91 -6.61
N GLN A 283 -14.90 -4.97 -6.91
CA GLN A 283 -15.08 -4.39 -8.25
C GLN A 283 -14.22 -3.15 -8.49
N ASP A 284 -13.56 -2.60 -7.47
CA ASP A 284 -12.56 -1.56 -7.64
C ASP A 284 -11.23 -2.19 -8.10
N PRO A 285 -10.67 -1.78 -9.25
CA PRO A 285 -9.49 -2.43 -9.82
C PRO A 285 -8.23 -2.27 -8.97
N LEU A 286 -8.05 -1.14 -8.27
CA LEU A 286 -6.90 -0.93 -7.40
C LEU A 286 -6.99 -1.80 -6.13
N TYR A 287 -8.18 -1.82 -5.51
CA TYR A 287 -8.47 -2.63 -4.34
C TYR A 287 -8.30 -4.12 -4.63
N ARG A 288 -8.89 -4.60 -5.72
CA ARG A 288 -8.83 -5.99 -6.15
C ARG A 288 -7.40 -6.46 -6.42
N ASN A 289 -6.57 -5.58 -6.98
CA ASN A 289 -5.15 -5.79 -7.20
C ASN A 289 -4.39 -5.83 -5.86
N GLY A 290 -4.68 -4.88 -4.95
CA GLY A 290 -4.15 -4.87 -3.59
C GLY A 290 -4.42 -6.17 -2.82
N VAL A 291 -5.64 -6.71 -2.90
CA VAL A 291 -5.99 -8.01 -2.31
C VAL A 291 -5.17 -9.15 -2.92
N ALA A 292 -5.00 -9.17 -4.25
CA ALA A 292 -4.16 -10.17 -4.92
C ALA A 292 -2.68 -10.08 -4.50
N HIS A 293 -2.25 -8.90 -4.04
CA HIS A 293 -0.89 -8.61 -3.64
C HIS A 293 -0.58 -8.88 -2.17
N LEU A 294 -1.58 -9.22 -1.35
CA LEU A 294 -1.36 -9.52 0.07
C LEU A 294 -0.40 -10.70 0.31
N SER A 295 -0.30 -11.63 -0.65
CA SER A 295 0.67 -12.72 -0.61
C SER A 295 2.07 -12.35 -1.12
N MET A 296 2.27 -11.11 -1.59
CA MET A 296 3.53 -10.62 -2.13
C MET A 296 4.21 -9.66 -1.17
N GLY A 297 5.10 -10.22 -0.39
CA GLY A 297 5.96 -9.46 0.50
C GLY A 297 5.24 -8.83 1.67
N TYR A 298 5.41 -7.53 1.85
CA TYR A 298 4.86 -6.81 2.98
C TYR A 298 3.39 -6.48 2.75
N GLY A 299 2.51 -7.36 3.19
CA GLY A 299 1.06 -7.20 3.03
C GLY A 299 0.52 -5.93 3.69
N GLN A 300 -0.02 -5.02 2.88
CA GLN A 300 -0.69 -3.79 3.31
C GLN A 300 -2.19 -3.89 3.01
N PRO A 301 -3.08 -3.43 3.91
CA PRO A 301 -4.50 -3.32 3.62
C PRO A 301 -4.75 -2.63 2.26
N PRO A 302 -5.64 -3.19 1.41
CA PRO A 302 -5.89 -2.65 0.09
C PRO A 302 -6.57 -1.26 0.15
N LEU A 303 -6.15 -0.36 -0.73
CA LEU A 303 -6.78 0.94 -0.97
C LEU A 303 -7.64 0.89 -2.24
N THR A 304 -8.66 1.74 -2.29
CA THR A 304 -9.54 1.92 -3.44
C THR A 304 -8.95 2.95 -4.42
N SER A 305 -9.32 2.84 -5.71
CA SER A 305 -8.94 3.82 -6.75
C SER A 305 -9.60 5.18 -6.59
N TYR A 306 -10.49 5.33 -5.62
CA TYR A 306 -11.21 6.55 -5.28
C TYR A 306 -11.22 6.74 -3.77
N TYR A 307 -11.28 8.00 -3.33
CA TYR A 307 -11.38 8.33 -1.92
C TYR A 307 -12.77 8.02 -1.35
N ILE A 308 -12.79 7.30 -0.22
CA ILE A 308 -13.97 7.07 0.60
C ILE A 308 -13.86 7.94 1.84
N GLY A 309 -14.66 9.00 1.89
CA GLY A 309 -14.60 10.00 2.95
C GLY A 309 -15.57 11.13 2.70
N ARG A 310 -15.49 12.15 3.54
CA ARG A 310 -16.25 13.39 3.31
C ARG A 310 -15.67 14.09 2.07
N PRO A 311 -16.51 14.61 1.17
CA PRO A 311 -16.01 15.31 -0.01
C PRO A 311 -15.16 16.50 0.40
N ALA A 312 -14.09 16.76 -0.36
CA ALA A 312 -13.31 17.97 -0.18
C ALA A 312 -14.23 19.20 -0.31
N PRO A 313 -14.09 20.23 0.55
CA PRO A 313 -14.85 21.45 0.40
C PRO A 313 -14.53 22.05 -0.96
N VAL A 314 -15.56 22.19 -1.81
CA VAL A 314 -15.42 22.85 -3.11
C VAL A 314 -14.95 24.28 -2.85
N ALA A 315 -13.78 24.64 -3.37
CA ALA A 315 -13.30 26.01 -3.33
C ALA A 315 -14.38 26.91 -3.99
N ARG A 316 -14.92 27.86 -3.23
CA ARG A 316 -15.87 28.86 -3.73
C ARG A 316 -15.18 29.90 -4.58
#